data_AF-A0A836BRP9-F1
#
_entry.id   AF-A0A836BRP9-F1
#
_cell.length_a   1.000
_cell.length_b   1.000
_cell.length_c   1.000
_cell.angle_alpha   90.00
_cell.angle_beta   90.00
_cell.angle_gamma   90.00
#
_symmetry.space_group_name_H-M   'P 1'
#
loop_
_entity.id
_entity.type
_entity.pdbx_description
1 polymer ?
#
loop_
_entity_poly.entity_id
_entity_poly.type
_entity_poly.pdbx_seq_one_letter_code
_entity_poly.pdbx_strand_id
1 'polypeptide(L)'
;MARLQLLAIAAVLLLAGSACADKVKAKVDFKKMKAMGLVAYRESYKNIEDIEGAVKDTDPNSKYSGEYVLEVPKKGEEGKDKYFITKDDKSGLYYFVNLATEEAQWHDPRIPASQLSKPGDSIEFDLSEGADSKATKAPVEPAKPRSKTDSITIAVVAMIPILIFVGGTIGRIAYLQMYYPELLWPKKERKHRQRGNNGKVKPQKTRGKMNQDGKGGRSAN
;
A
#
# COMPACT_ATOMS: atom_id res chain seq x y z
N MET A 1 -36.15 24.88 -37.48
CA MET A 1 -36.15 23.40 -37.56
C MET A 1 -34.76 22.80 -37.29
N ALA A 2 -33.70 23.19 -38.01
CA ALA A 2 -32.37 22.56 -37.87
C ALA A 2 -31.68 22.69 -36.48
N ARG A 3 -31.93 23.79 -35.74
CA ARG A 3 -31.33 23.98 -34.40
C ARG A 3 -31.94 23.10 -33.30
N LEU A 4 -33.16 22.61 -33.49
CA LEU A 4 -33.81 21.73 -32.52
C LEU A 4 -33.28 20.29 -32.61
N GLN A 5 -32.91 19.83 -33.81
CA GLN A 5 -32.36 18.49 -34.00
C GLN A 5 -30.93 18.36 -33.45
N LEU A 6 -30.13 19.43 -33.49
CA LEU A 6 -28.77 19.39 -32.96
C LEU A 6 -28.73 19.28 -31.43
N LEU A 7 -29.69 19.90 -30.73
CA LEU A 7 -29.83 19.81 -29.28
C LEU A 7 -30.33 18.43 -28.82
N ALA A 8 -31.23 17.80 -29.58
CA ALA A 8 -31.69 16.44 -29.28
C ALA A 8 -30.57 15.40 -29.40
N ILE A 9 -29.70 15.52 -30.41
CA ILE A 9 -28.56 14.61 -30.60
C ILE A 9 -27.51 14.81 -29.49
N ALA A 10 -27.26 16.05 -29.07
CA ALA A 10 -26.33 16.33 -27.96
C ALA A 10 -26.84 15.78 -26.62
N ALA A 11 -28.15 15.83 -26.35
CA ALA A 11 -28.74 15.26 -25.13
C ALA A 11 -28.67 13.73 -25.10
N VAL A 12 -28.85 13.05 -26.25
CA VAL A 12 -28.72 11.59 -26.35
C VAL A 12 -27.26 11.14 -26.15
N LEU A 13 -26.29 11.90 -26.65
CA LEU A 13 -24.86 11.62 -26.43
C LEU A 13 -24.44 11.84 -24.96
N LEU A 14 -25.06 12.79 -24.25
CA LEU A 14 -24.80 13.00 -22.82
C LEU A 14 -25.41 11.92 -21.93
N LEU A 15 -26.52 11.29 -22.33
CA LEU A 15 -27.15 10.18 -21.61
C LEU A 15 -26.50 8.82 -21.89
N ALA A 16 -25.87 8.62 -23.06
CA ALA A 16 -25.15 7.38 -23.37
C ALA A 16 -23.76 7.28 -22.67
N GLY A 17 -23.26 8.38 -22.10
CA GLY A 17 -21.95 8.44 -21.44
C GLY A 17 -21.91 7.92 -19.99
N SER A 18 -23.06 7.68 -19.33
CA SER A 18 -23.12 7.35 -17.90
C SER A 18 -23.38 5.87 -17.59
N ALA A 19 -23.45 4.98 -18.59
CA ALA A 19 -23.78 3.57 -18.40
C ALA A 19 -22.57 2.61 -18.45
N CYS A 20 -21.34 3.12 -18.47
CA CYS A 20 -20.15 2.31 -18.14
C CYS A 20 -19.81 2.48 -16.65
N ALA A 21 -20.74 2.05 -15.81
CA ALA A 21 -20.52 1.78 -14.41
C ALA A 21 -19.29 0.87 -14.25
N ASP A 22 -18.23 1.46 -13.70
CA ASP A 22 -17.64 0.95 -12.47
C ASP A 22 -17.36 -0.55 -12.46
N LYS A 23 -16.51 -0.98 -13.39
CA LYS A 23 -15.48 -1.95 -13.00
C LYS A 23 -14.48 -1.22 -12.12
N VAL A 24 -14.88 -0.88 -10.88
CA VAL A 24 -13.95 -0.60 -9.79
C VAL A 24 -13.25 -1.93 -9.52
N LYS A 25 -12.26 -2.24 -10.36
CA LYS A 25 -11.18 -3.13 -9.98
C LYS A 25 -10.52 -2.44 -8.81
N ALA A 26 -11.01 -2.73 -7.61
CA ALA A 26 -10.22 -2.62 -6.40
C ALA A 26 -9.00 -3.52 -6.60
N LYS A 27 -8.00 -3.00 -7.33
CA LYS A 27 -6.64 -3.52 -7.33
C LYS A 27 -6.11 -3.19 -5.95
N VAL A 28 -6.53 -3.99 -5.00
CA VAL A 28 -5.91 -4.06 -3.70
C VAL A 28 -4.49 -4.55 -3.97
N ASP A 29 -3.53 -3.61 -3.95
CA ASP A 29 -2.13 -3.90 -4.21
C ASP A 29 -1.59 -4.81 -3.10
N PHE A 30 -1.62 -6.12 -3.37
CA PHE A 30 -1.14 -7.19 -2.51
C PHE A 30 0.27 -6.92 -1.95
N LYS A 31 1.13 -6.28 -2.76
CA LYS A 31 2.50 -5.93 -2.38
C LYS A 31 2.56 -4.85 -1.30
N LYS A 32 1.59 -3.93 -1.25
CA LYS A 32 1.51 -2.84 -0.27
C LYS A 32 0.97 -3.35 1.08
N MET A 33 -0.01 -4.25 1.05
CA MET A 33 -0.56 -4.90 2.25
C MET A 33 0.48 -5.81 2.93
N LYS A 34 1.25 -6.60 2.15
CA LYS A 34 2.33 -7.44 2.67
C LYS A 34 3.47 -6.64 3.29
N ALA A 35 3.77 -5.46 2.75
CA ALA A 35 4.81 -4.57 3.25
C ALA A 35 4.43 -3.86 4.57
N MET A 36 3.14 -3.74 4.87
CA MET A 36 2.66 -3.05 6.07
C MET A 36 2.66 -3.91 7.34
N GLY A 37 3.08 -5.19 7.27
CA GLY A 37 3.18 -6.06 8.46
C GLY A 37 1.87 -6.27 9.21
N LEU A 38 0.75 -5.85 8.63
CA LEU A 38 -0.56 -5.75 9.28
C LEU A 38 -1.33 -7.08 9.29
N VAL A 39 -0.75 -8.13 8.72
CA VAL A 39 -1.45 -9.39 8.57
C VAL A 39 -0.51 -10.58 8.79
N ALA A 40 -0.57 -11.16 10.00
CA ALA A 40 -0.21 -12.55 10.19
C ALA A 40 -1.25 -13.38 9.42
N TYR A 41 -0.95 -13.69 8.15
CA TYR A 41 -1.75 -14.54 7.28
C TYR A 41 -1.70 -15.97 7.82
N ARG A 42 -2.56 -16.28 8.80
CA ARG A 42 -2.47 -17.58 9.45
C ARG A 42 -3.16 -18.68 8.66
N GLU A 43 -4.19 -18.37 7.87
CA GLU A 43 -4.95 -19.38 7.12
C GLU A 43 -5.36 -18.82 5.76
N SER A 44 -4.52 -19.03 4.74
CA SER A 44 -4.91 -18.80 3.35
C SER A 44 -5.35 -20.13 2.74
N TYR A 45 -6.62 -20.26 2.41
CA TYR A 45 -7.17 -21.47 1.80
C TYR A 45 -6.65 -21.65 0.37
N LYS A 46 -6.18 -22.86 0.05
CA LYS A 46 -5.77 -23.25 -1.32
C LYS A 46 -6.86 -23.99 -2.05
N ASN A 47 -7.69 -24.74 -1.32
CA ASN A 47 -8.85 -25.45 -1.84
C ASN A 47 -10.11 -24.89 -1.21
N ILE A 48 -11.22 -24.98 -1.95
CA ILE A 48 -12.52 -24.50 -1.47
C ILE A 48 -13.14 -25.42 -0.42
N GLU A 49 -12.79 -26.72 -0.49
CA GLU A 49 -13.22 -27.75 0.45
C GLU A 49 -12.68 -27.54 1.87
N ASP A 50 -11.56 -26.82 1.99
CA ASP A 50 -10.96 -26.47 3.28
C ASP A 50 -11.78 -25.36 4.00
N ILE A 51 -12.69 -24.69 3.29
CA ILE A 51 -13.56 -23.64 3.84
C ILE A 51 -14.84 -24.31 4.35
N GLU A 52 -14.87 -24.63 5.64
CA GLU A 52 -16.07 -25.19 6.28
C GLU A 52 -17.29 -24.29 6.03
N GLY A 53 -18.46 -24.84 5.72
CA GLY A 53 -19.68 -24.06 5.55
C GLY A 53 -19.80 -23.26 4.25
N ALA A 54 -18.87 -23.41 3.30
CA ALA A 54 -19.06 -22.90 1.94
C ALA A 54 -20.19 -23.70 1.23
N VAL A 55 -21.26 -23.01 0.86
CA VAL A 55 -22.42 -23.60 0.16
C VAL A 55 -22.50 -23.00 -1.24
N LYS A 56 -22.79 -23.83 -2.24
CA LYS A 56 -22.99 -23.34 -3.61
C LYS A 56 -24.31 -22.58 -3.69
N ASP A 57 -24.27 -21.35 -4.18
CA ASP A 57 -25.47 -20.53 -4.38
C ASP A 57 -26.34 -21.19 -5.44
N THR A 58 -27.55 -21.56 -5.03
CA THR A 58 -28.55 -22.22 -5.88
C THR A 58 -29.62 -21.25 -6.35
N ASP A 59 -29.56 -19.98 -5.92
CA ASP A 59 -30.53 -18.99 -6.31
C ASP A 59 -30.34 -18.62 -7.80
N PRO A 60 -31.31 -18.91 -8.69
CA PRO A 60 -31.17 -18.63 -10.12
C PRO A 60 -31.23 -17.14 -10.44
N ASN A 61 -31.76 -16.33 -9.50
CA ASN A 61 -31.84 -14.87 -9.63
C ASN A 61 -30.62 -14.16 -9.02
N SER A 62 -29.71 -14.89 -8.38
CA SER A 62 -28.47 -14.32 -7.84
C SER A 62 -27.49 -14.05 -8.99
N LYS A 63 -26.85 -12.88 -8.96
CA LYS A 63 -25.74 -12.55 -9.89
C LYS A 63 -24.58 -13.56 -9.78
N TYR A 64 -24.49 -14.27 -8.65
CA TYR A 64 -23.44 -15.21 -8.30
C TYR A 64 -23.94 -16.67 -8.33
N SER A 65 -25.03 -16.94 -9.07
CA SER A 65 -25.62 -18.27 -9.19
C SER A 65 -24.58 -19.29 -9.65
N GLY A 66 -24.45 -20.38 -8.89
CA GLY A 66 -23.48 -21.45 -9.16
C GLY A 66 -22.08 -21.22 -8.59
N GLU A 67 -21.84 -20.14 -7.86
CA GLU A 67 -20.59 -19.90 -7.14
C GLU A 67 -20.74 -20.20 -5.64
N TYR A 68 -19.65 -20.18 -4.88
CA TYR A 68 -19.67 -20.53 -3.45
C TYR A 68 -19.92 -19.30 -2.57
N VAL A 69 -20.83 -19.44 -1.63
CA VAL A 69 -21.24 -18.41 -0.68
C VAL A 69 -21.10 -18.96 0.74
N LEU A 70 -20.65 -18.09 1.65
CA LEU A 70 -20.52 -18.34 3.07
C LEU A 70 -21.52 -17.46 3.83
N GLU A 71 -22.39 -18.08 4.62
CA GLU A 71 -23.30 -17.35 5.50
C GLU A 71 -22.69 -17.24 6.90
N VAL A 72 -22.43 -16.02 7.36
CA VAL A 72 -21.89 -15.76 8.69
C VAL A 72 -22.95 -15.09 9.55
N PRO A 73 -23.25 -15.60 10.77
CA PRO A 73 -24.18 -14.95 11.67
C PRO A 73 -23.63 -13.59 12.09
N LYS A 74 -24.43 -12.53 11.94
CA LYS A 74 -24.02 -11.18 12.34
C LYS A 74 -24.04 -11.09 13.86
N LYS A 75 -22.94 -10.59 14.44
CA LYS A 75 -22.79 -10.54 15.90
C LYS A 75 -23.73 -9.48 16.50
N GLY A 76 -24.83 -9.93 17.10
CA GLY A 76 -25.75 -9.08 17.87
C GLY A 76 -26.98 -8.57 17.11
N GLU A 77 -27.22 -9.04 15.89
CA GLU A 77 -28.44 -8.75 15.12
C GLU A 77 -29.04 -10.05 14.57
N GLU A 78 -30.36 -10.10 14.44
CA GLU A 78 -31.06 -11.19 13.72
C GLU A 78 -30.81 -11.04 12.22
N GLY A 79 -29.66 -11.54 11.76
CA GLY A 79 -29.25 -11.46 10.36
C GLY A 79 -28.03 -12.32 10.06
N LYS A 80 -27.91 -12.75 8.81
CA LYS A 80 -26.71 -13.40 8.30
C LYS A 80 -26.10 -12.53 7.22
N ASP A 81 -24.80 -12.27 7.35
CA ASP A 81 -24.02 -11.64 6.30
C ASP A 81 -23.62 -12.73 5.30
N LYS A 82 -23.89 -12.49 4.02
CA LYS A 82 -23.50 -13.39 2.94
C LYS A 82 -22.18 -12.92 2.34
N TYR A 83 -21.21 -13.82 2.29
CA TYR A 83 -19.90 -13.59 1.71
C TYR A 83 -19.72 -14.45 0.48
N PHE A 84 -19.30 -13.82 -0.60
CA PHE A 84 -18.96 -14.47 -1.86
C PHE A 84 -17.49 -14.93 -1.83
N ILE A 85 -17.24 -16.22 -2.12
CA ILE A 85 -15.89 -16.79 -2.13
C ILE A 85 -15.38 -16.82 -3.57
N THR A 86 -14.24 -16.20 -3.80
CA THR A 86 -13.61 -16.16 -5.13
C THR A 86 -12.10 -16.34 -5.03
N LYS A 87 -11.50 -16.79 -6.12
CA LYS A 87 -10.06 -17.11 -6.22
C LYS A 87 -9.35 -15.98 -6.96
N ASP A 88 -8.28 -15.47 -6.37
CA ASP A 88 -7.41 -14.52 -7.07
C ASP A 88 -6.51 -15.25 -8.07
N ASP A 89 -6.56 -14.85 -9.34
CA ASP A 89 -5.81 -15.46 -10.44
C ASP A 89 -4.29 -15.44 -10.23
N LYS A 90 -3.79 -14.42 -9.50
CA LYS A 90 -2.35 -14.21 -9.33
C LYS A 90 -1.78 -15.01 -8.17
N SER A 91 -2.43 -14.95 -7.02
CA SER A 91 -1.98 -15.65 -5.81
C SER A 91 -2.46 -17.10 -5.79
N GLY A 92 -3.54 -17.42 -6.50
CA GLY A 92 -4.22 -18.71 -6.41
C GLY A 92 -4.90 -18.93 -5.06
N LEU A 93 -5.07 -17.88 -4.25
CA LEU A 93 -5.69 -17.93 -2.93
C LEU A 93 -7.14 -17.49 -3.00
N TYR A 94 -7.96 -18.06 -2.13
CA TYR A 94 -9.35 -17.62 -1.96
C TYR A 94 -9.44 -16.39 -1.08
N TYR A 95 -10.37 -15.49 -1.41
CA TYR A 95 -10.74 -14.34 -0.61
C TYR A 95 -12.26 -14.21 -0.56
N PHE A 96 -12.74 -13.45 0.43
CA PHE A 96 -14.15 -13.28 0.75
C PHE A 96 -14.60 -11.87 0.37
N VAL A 97 -15.72 -11.73 -0.33
CA VAL A 97 -16.32 -10.44 -0.65
C VAL A 97 -17.67 -10.35 0.04
N ASN A 98 -17.83 -9.35 0.92
CA ASN A 98 -19.12 -9.14 1.57
C ASN A 98 -20.14 -8.63 0.54
N LEU A 99 -21.28 -9.31 0.39
CA LEU A 99 -22.30 -8.92 -0.59
C LEU A 99 -23.07 -7.65 -0.22
N ALA A 100 -23.11 -7.28 1.07
CA ALA A 100 -23.80 -6.08 1.53
C ALA A 100 -22.92 -4.82 1.38
N THR A 101 -21.61 -4.92 1.66
CA THR A 101 -20.69 -3.78 1.60
C THR A 101 -19.83 -3.74 0.34
N GLU A 102 -19.81 -4.82 -0.43
CA GLU A 102 -18.92 -5.03 -1.59
C GLU A 102 -17.42 -4.95 -1.26
N GLU A 103 -17.07 -5.07 0.03
CA GLU A 103 -15.68 -5.03 0.49
C GLU A 103 -15.03 -6.42 0.40
N ALA A 104 -13.83 -6.45 -0.18
CA ALA A 104 -13.02 -7.67 -0.27
C ALA A 104 -12.09 -7.80 0.94
N GLN A 105 -12.13 -8.95 1.58
CA GLN A 105 -11.34 -9.30 2.75
C GLN A 105 -10.64 -10.65 2.54
N TRP A 106 -9.38 -10.73 2.96
CA TRP A 106 -8.58 -11.95 2.88
C TRP A 106 -8.73 -12.86 4.10
N HIS A 107 -9.26 -12.32 5.19
CA HIS A 107 -9.51 -13.03 6.43
C HIS A 107 -10.89 -13.65 6.42
N ASP A 108 -10.99 -14.84 7.00
CA ASP A 108 -12.27 -15.49 7.21
C ASP A 108 -13.14 -14.62 8.15
N PRO A 109 -14.31 -14.14 7.69
CA PRO A 109 -15.21 -13.30 8.48
C PRO A 109 -15.78 -13.99 9.73
N ARG A 110 -15.68 -15.32 9.84
CA ARG A 110 -16.14 -16.08 11.01
C ARG A 110 -15.19 -15.94 12.20
N ILE A 111 -13.91 -15.71 11.94
CA ILE A 111 -12.88 -15.64 12.97
C ILE A 111 -12.81 -14.19 13.47
N PRO A 112 -13.14 -13.91 14.74
CA PRO A 112 -13.08 -12.55 15.26
C PRO A 112 -11.63 -12.03 15.25
N ALA A 113 -11.44 -10.76 14.87
CA ALA A 113 -10.14 -10.12 14.78
C ALA A 113 -9.28 -10.23 16.06
N SER A 114 -9.92 -10.39 17.22
CA SER A 114 -9.24 -10.61 18.51
C SER A 114 -8.44 -11.92 18.57
N GLN A 115 -8.81 -12.93 17.77
CA GLN A 115 -8.09 -14.19 17.65
C GLN A 115 -6.95 -14.11 16.62
N LEU A 116 -6.97 -13.14 15.70
CA LEU A 116 -5.93 -12.95 14.67
C LEU A 116 -4.66 -12.29 15.21
N SER A 117 -4.76 -11.45 16.24
CA SER A 117 -3.67 -10.58 16.69
C SER A 117 -2.71 -11.22 17.71
N LYS A 118 -2.71 -12.54 17.87
CA LYS A 118 -1.73 -13.23 18.73
C LYS A 118 -0.63 -13.90 17.88
N PRO A 119 0.41 -13.15 17.47
CA PRO A 119 1.62 -13.74 16.89
C PRO A 119 2.39 -14.45 18.01
N GLY A 120 2.07 -15.73 18.26
CA GLY A 120 2.86 -16.55 19.20
C GLY A 120 2.11 -17.66 19.93
N ASP A 121 0.77 -17.64 19.98
CA ASP A 121 0.02 -18.75 20.57
C ASP A 121 -0.16 -19.83 19.49
N SER A 122 0.70 -20.85 19.53
CA SER A 122 0.31 -22.20 19.12
C SER A 122 -1.01 -22.53 19.81
N ILE A 123 -2.06 -22.73 19.03
CA ILE A 123 -3.41 -23.00 19.51
C ILE A 123 -3.37 -24.39 20.14
N GLU A 124 -3.19 -24.47 21.46
CA GLU A 124 -3.74 -25.58 22.25
C GLU A 124 -5.25 -25.30 22.33
N PHE A 125 -6.01 -26.07 21.55
CA PHE A 125 -7.46 -26.05 21.53
C PHE A 125 -7.96 -26.78 22.78
N ASP A 126 -8.01 -26.07 23.91
CA ASP A 126 -8.60 -26.56 25.15
C ASP A 126 -10.13 -26.61 25.00
N LEU A 127 -10.61 -27.71 24.41
CA LEU A 127 -11.95 -28.26 24.69
C LEU A 127 -11.95 -28.78 26.14
N SER A 128 -12.20 -27.90 27.11
CA SER A 128 -12.73 -28.35 28.40
C SER A 128 -13.95 -27.52 28.77
N GLU A 129 -15.11 -28.07 28.40
CA GLU A 129 -16.39 -27.77 29.04
C GLU A 129 -16.32 -28.13 30.53
N GLY A 130 -16.72 -27.18 31.37
CA GLY A 130 -17.42 -27.42 32.62
C GLY A 130 -16.63 -28.05 33.77
N ALA A 131 -16.21 -27.22 34.72
CA ALA A 131 -16.50 -27.45 36.13
C ALA A 131 -15.99 -26.28 36.98
N ASP A 132 -16.88 -25.77 37.83
CA ASP A 132 -16.60 -24.89 38.95
C ASP A 132 -15.41 -25.39 39.78
N SER A 133 -14.39 -24.55 40.02
CA SER A 133 -13.71 -24.50 41.33
C SER A 133 -12.62 -23.41 41.43
N LYS A 134 -12.91 -22.47 42.32
CA LYS A 134 -12.07 -22.11 43.48
C LYS A 134 -10.60 -21.71 43.22
N ALA A 135 -10.41 -20.40 43.25
CA ALA A 135 -9.22 -19.64 43.64
C ALA A 135 -8.00 -20.45 44.13
N THR A 136 -6.99 -20.57 43.27
CA THR A 136 -5.61 -20.85 43.67
C THR A 136 -4.70 -19.77 43.10
N LYS A 137 -4.17 -18.94 43.99
CA LYS A 137 -3.22 -17.87 43.72
C LYS A 137 -1.85 -18.50 43.46
N ALA A 138 -1.47 -18.68 42.19
CA ALA A 138 -0.15 -19.15 41.82
C ALA A 138 0.90 -18.01 41.91
N PRO A 139 2.15 -18.31 42.32
CA PRO A 139 3.21 -17.33 42.46
C PRO A 139 3.68 -16.82 41.08
N VAL A 140 3.78 -15.50 40.96
CA VAL A 140 4.28 -14.79 39.78
C VAL A 140 5.76 -15.14 39.58
N GLU A 141 6.07 -15.96 38.58
CA GLU A 141 7.42 -16.10 38.04
C GLU A 141 7.80 -14.83 37.24
N PRO A 142 9.01 -14.28 37.42
CA PRO A 142 9.45 -13.10 36.68
C PRO A 142 9.67 -13.44 35.20
N ALA A 143 9.12 -12.58 34.34
CA ALA A 143 9.16 -12.71 32.88
C ALA A 143 10.58 -12.94 32.35
N LYS A 144 10.76 -14.08 31.66
CA LYS A 144 11.97 -14.44 30.92
C LYS A 144 12.19 -13.44 29.77
N PRO A 145 13.36 -12.77 29.65
CA PRO A 145 13.59 -11.80 28.59
C PRO A 145 13.61 -12.49 27.23
N ARG A 146 12.72 -12.02 26.33
CA ARG A 146 12.56 -12.53 24.96
C ARG A 146 13.83 -12.29 24.13
N SER A 147 14.11 -13.23 23.24
CA SER A 147 15.34 -13.39 22.49
C SER A 147 15.72 -12.18 21.63
N LYS A 148 17.02 -11.91 21.53
CA LYS A 148 17.67 -10.80 20.79
C LYS A 148 17.45 -10.80 19.26
N THR A 149 16.56 -11.62 18.74
CA THR A 149 16.29 -11.79 17.31
C THR A 149 15.44 -10.66 16.75
N ASP A 150 14.58 -10.06 17.57
CA ASP A 150 13.58 -9.09 17.09
C ASP A 150 14.19 -7.69 16.86
N SER A 151 15.29 -7.37 17.55
CA SER A 151 15.97 -6.08 17.37
C SER A 151 16.77 -5.99 16.06
N ILE A 152 17.21 -7.13 15.53
CA ILE A 152 17.98 -7.17 14.27
C ILE A 152 17.06 -6.83 13.09
N THR A 153 15.83 -7.34 13.08
CA THR A 153 14.86 -7.09 12.00
C THR A 153 14.48 -5.61 11.91
N ILE A 154 14.29 -4.94 13.05
CA ILE A 154 13.93 -3.52 13.10
C ILE A 154 15.08 -2.65 12.56
N ALA A 155 16.33 -2.96 12.94
CA ALA A 155 17.50 -2.22 12.46
C ALA A 155 17.71 -2.36 10.94
N VAL A 156 17.47 -3.56 10.39
CA VAL A 156 17.61 -3.80 8.95
C VAL A 156 16.53 -3.03 8.17
N VAL A 157 15.27 -3.05 8.62
CA VAL A 157 14.18 -2.33 7.94
C VAL A 157 14.41 -0.82 7.94
N ALA A 158 14.94 -0.26 9.03
CA ALA A 158 15.26 1.17 9.12
C ALA A 158 16.40 1.61 8.17
N MET A 159 17.31 0.70 7.80
CA MET A 159 18.46 0.99 6.92
C MET A 159 18.13 0.91 5.42
N ILE A 160 17.02 0.27 5.03
CA ILE A 160 16.65 0.07 3.62
C ILE A 160 16.54 1.39 2.83
N PRO A 161 15.90 2.46 3.32
CA PRO A 161 15.80 3.72 2.56
C PRO A 161 17.17 4.35 2.29
N ILE A 162 18.08 4.28 3.25
CA ILE A 162 19.44 4.81 3.12
C ILE A 162 20.19 4.01 2.05
N LEU A 163 20.06 2.68 2.05
CA LEU A 163 20.67 1.82 1.04
C LEU A 163 20.13 2.08 -0.37
N ILE A 164 18.83 2.37 -0.52
CA ILE A 164 18.23 2.73 -1.82
C ILE A 164 18.79 4.07 -2.32
N PHE A 165 18.93 5.07 -1.44
CA PHE A 165 19.52 6.37 -1.81
C PHE A 165 20.99 6.23 -2.24
N VAL A 166 21.79 5.52 -1.45
CA VAL A 166 23.21 5.28 -1.76
C VAL A 166 23.35 4.46 -3.05
N GLY A 167 22.58 3.37 -3.20
CA GLY A 167 22.59 2.55 -4.42
C GLY A 167 22.14 3.32 -5.66
N GLY A 168 21.08 4.12 -5.56
CA GLY A 168 20.57 4.94 -6.66
C GLY A 168 21.55 6.02 -7.12
N THR A 169 22.25 6.67 -6.18
CA THR A 169 23.28 7.66 -6.53
C THR A 169 24.49 7.05 -7.21
N ILE A 170 25.00 5.92 -6.70
CA ILE A 170 26.10 5.19 -7.33
C ILE A 170 25.69 4.72 -8.73
N GLY A 171 24.49 4.15 -8.89
CA GLY A 171 23.97 3.72 -10.18
C GLY A 171 23.86 4.86 -11.18
N ARG A 172 23.41 6.04 -10.75
CA ARG A 172 23.35 7.24 -11.61
C ARG A 172 24.74 7.72 -12.03
N ILE A 173 25.72 7.70 -11.13
CA ILE A 173 27.10 8.07 -11.46
C ILE A 173 27.69 7.07 -12.47
N ALA A 174 27.51 5.77 -12.25
CA ALA A 174 27.95 4.74 -13.18
C ALA A 174 27.28 4.87 -14.56
N TYR A 175 25.98 5.14 -14.60
CA TYR A 175 25.25 5.41 -15.84
C TYR A 175 25.81 6.64 -16.57
N LEU A 176 26.04 7.74 -15.86
CA LEU A 176 26.65 8.93 -16.44
C LEU A 176 28.08 8.67 -16.94
N GLN A 177 28.85 7.83 -16.23
CA GLN A 177 30.21 7.47 -16.66
C GLN A 177 30.21 6.63 -17.94
N MET A 178 29.24 5.72 -18.10
CA MET A 178 29.14 4.85 -19.27
C MET A 178 28.62 5.59 -20.52
N TYR A 179 27.59 6.43 -20.37
CA TYR A 179 26.92 7.07 -21.51
C TYR A 179 27.31 8.54 -21.75
N TYR A 180 27.78 9.25 -20.73
CA TYR A 180 28.14 10.68 -20.80
C TYR A 180 29.47 10.99 -20.10
N PRO A 181 30.58 10.31 -20.46
CA PRO A 181 31.87 10.49 -19.77
C PRO A 181 32.39 11.93 -19.83
N GLU A 182 32.00 12.70 -20.86
CA GLU A 182 32.38 14.12 -21.02
C GLU A 182 31.78 15.04 -19.96
N LEU A 183 30.69 14.63 -19.31
CA LEU A 183 30.02 15.42 -18.27
C LEU A 183 30.74 15.31 -16.92
N LEU A 184 31.25 14.12 -16.59
CA LEU A 184 31.99 13.86 -15.35
C LEU A 184 33.44 14.34 -15.42
N TRP A 185 34.07 14.22 -16.58
CA TRP A 185 35.47 14.60 -16.79
C TRP A 185 35.52 15.57 -17.97
N PRO A 186 35.39 16.89 -17.73
CA PRO A 186 35.55 17.88 -18.77
C PRO A 186 36.96 17.76 -19.37
N LYS A 187 37.09 17.09 -20.51
CA LYS A 187 38.37 16.81 -21.19
C LYS A 187 39.11 18.06 -21.65
N LYS A 188 38.53 19.24 -21.45
CA LYS A 188 39.14 20.53 -21.75
C LYS A 188 39.29 21.30 -20.46
N GLU A 189 40.51 21.23 -19.93
CA GLU A 189 41.10 22.20 -19.03
C GLU A 189 40.53 23.59 -19.39
N ARG A 190 39.67 24.17 -18.53
CA ARG A 190 39.26 25.58 -18.65
C ARG A 190 40.44 26.50 -18.31
N LYS A 191 41.64 26.18 -18.81
CA LYS A 191 42.87 26.96 -18.59
C LYS A 191 42.96 28.18 -19.50
N HIS A 192 42.00 28.37 -20.41
CA HIS A 192 42.20 29.33 -21.51
C HIS A 192 41.17 30.45 -21.63
N ARG A 193 40.62 30.96 -20.52
CA ARG A 193 39.78 32.18 -20.60
C ARG A 193 40.24 33.42 -19.84
N GLN A 194 41.35 33.42 -19.09
CA GLN A 194 41.85 34.68 -18.49
C GLN A 194 43.38 34.83 -18.36
N ARG A 195 44.16 34.26 -19.29
CA ARG A 195 45.48 34.85 -19.57
C ARG A 195 45.34 35.74 -20.79
N GLY A 196 44.96 37.00 -20.58
CA GLY A 196 45.33 38.03 -21.54
C GLY A 196 46.86 38.07 -21.60
N ASN A 197 47.44 38.41 -22.76
CA ASN A 197 48.89 38.44 -23.04
C ASN A 197 49.76 39.21 -22.03
N ASN A 198 49.17 39.89 -21.04
CA ASN A 198 49.89 40.69 -20.04
C ASN A 198 49.89 40.12 -18.61
N GLY A 199 49.52 38.85 -18.38
CA GLY A 199 49.74 38.15 -17.10
C GLY A 199 48.99 38.70 -15.86
N LYS A 200 48.26 39.82 -15.99
CA LYS A 200 47.49 40.41 -14.89
C LYS A 200 46.13 39.72 -14.80
N VAL A 201 45.97 38.86 -13.80
CA VAL A 201 44.69 38.31 -13.37
C VAL A 201 43.76 39.48 -13.09
N LYS A 202 42.73 39.67 -13.93
CA LYS A 202 41.71 40.67 -13.63
C LYS A 202 41.01 40.18 -12.35
N PRO A 203 40.96 40.98 -11.26
CA PRO A 203 40.22 40.58 -10.08
C PRO A 203 38.80 40.24 -10.53
N GLN A 204 38.35 39.02 -10.21
CA GLN A 204 37.00 38.58 -10.45
C GLN A 204 36.10 39.66 -9.86
N LYS A 205 35.42 40.42 -10.73
CA LYS A 205 34.53 41.50 -10.31
C LYS A 205 33.69 40.93 -9.19
N THR A 206 33.94 41.36 -7.97
CA THR A 206 33.17 41.04 -6.78
C THR A 206 31.77 41.43 -7.16
N ARG A 207 30.97 40.41 -7.53
CA ARG A 207 29.58 40.56 -7.94
C ARG A 207 28.95 41.32 -6.78
N GLY A 208 28.62 42.58 -7.05
CA GLY A 208 28.38 43.57 -6.02
C GLY A 208 27.50 42.98 -4.95
N LYS A 209 27.94 43.07 -3.69
CA LYS A 209 27.01 43.05 -2.58
C LYS A 209 25.96 44.08 -2.95
N MET A 210 24.79 43.57 -3.29
CA MET A 210 23.59 44.33 -3.50
C MET A 210 23.30 44.92 -2.12
N ASN A 211 23.81 46.13 -1.88
CA ASN A 211 23.49 46.86 -0.66
C ASN A 211 21.98 47.05 -0.71
N GLN A 212 21.28 46.21 0.04
CA GLN A 212 19.85 46.18 0.20
C GLN A 212 19.43 47.24 1.22
N ASP A 213 20.13 48.38 1.20
CA ASP A 213 19.98 49.44 2.18
C ASP A 213 20.11 50.76 1.44
N GLY A 214 19.01 51.49 1.38
CA GLY A 214 18.96 52.77 0.70
C GLY A 214 17.56 53.20 0.31
N LYS A 215 16.76 53.56 1.31
CA LYS A 215 15.68 54.56 1.19
C LYS A 215 16.09 55.70 0.23
N GLY A 216 15.15 56.12 -0.61
CA GLY A 216 15.26 57.32 -1.44
C GLY A 216 14.33 57.18 -2.64
N GLY A 217 13.03 57.43 -2.51
CA GLY A 217 12.53 58.77 -2.23
C GLY A 217 12.56 59.57 -3.54
N ARG A 218 11.50 59.43 -4.34
CA ARG A 218 11.15 60.42 -5.37
C ARG A 218 9.64 60.55 -5.44
N SER A 219 9.16 61.57 -4.74
CA SER A 219 8.04 62.37 -5.18
C SER A 219 8.34 62.92 -6.59
N ALA A 220 7.42 62.72 -7.53
CA ALA A 220 7.19 63.66 -8.63
C ALA A 220 5.86 63.33 -9.32
N ASN A 221 4.95 64.31 -9.19
CA ASN A 221 3.82 64.68 -10.05
C ASN A 221 2.66 63.71 -10.23
#